data_AF-A0A0R2T7N1-F1
#
_entry.id   AF-A0A0R2T7N1-F1
#
_cell.length_a   1.000
_cell.length_b   1.000
_cell.length_c   1.000
_cell.angle_alpha   90.00
_cell.angle_beta   90.00
_cell.angle_gamma   90.00
#
_symmetry.space_group_name_H-M   'P 1'
#
loop_
_entity.id
_entity.type
_entity.pdbx_description
1 polymer ?
#
loop_
_entity_poly.entity_id
_entity_poly.type
_entity_poly.pdbx_seq_one_letter_code
_entity_poly.pdbx_strand_id
1 'polypeptide(L)'
;MAKDWDSLTDALEGWFKKSFHDLPNPLRRRVIYDFKPFSWNDLHPDQRRSLARQIDYQRDPATEGHREYWFDFYAHLNDLRRQIAKWECVNAPTASDLGKKESRLAQLKLELSWRVTLEKLLSKRNFPQYSSNSRSRPLSIPQGQLVGLGKALDILNQRLETSAEEISAWVFLSELNGGLRCYREAGNANEYGRYYFETEMGEDYTAELSIGLFDVEELQAFQPNERFITGKALIELWQQSDRENPKATIETLVRSGKLTDLHPIKGATKASTIEGSDLPELESGLFSLSEIEKIQQAGNIVLTPKEEPDQPEKETPAERKSRLHLWFNKEESIKKRGALTRTAKREGITRQALSQILDRASD
;
A
#
# COMPACT_ATOMS: atom_id res chain seq x y z
N MET A 1 -22.57 -2.19 -35.34
CA MET A 1 -21.26 -1.53 -35.54
C MET A 1 -21.01 -0.72 -34.30
N ALA A 2 -20.06 -1.13 -33.45
CA ALA A 2 -19.67 -0.31 -32.30
C ALA A 2 -19.09 1.00 -32.87
N LYS A 3 -19.69 2.13 -32.50
CA LYS A 3 -19.19 3.44 -32.89
C LYS A 3 -17.81 3.58 -32.25
N ASP A 4 -16.76 3.77 -33.05
CA ASP A 4 -15.41 3.98 -32.53
C ASP A 4 -15.44 5.07 -31.47
N TRP A 5 -14.97 4.73 -30.26
CA TRP A 5 -14.87 5.65 -29.14
C TRP A 5 -13.74 6.66 -29.44
N ASP A 6 -14.06 7.95 -29.38
CA ASP A 6 -13.15 9.06 -29.71
C ASP A 6 -12.92 9.91 -28.45
N SER A 7 -11.74 9.76 -27.82
CA SER A 7 -11.38 10.48 -26.60
C SER A 7 -11.41 11.98 -26.81
N LEU A 8 -12.14 12.67 -25.94
CA LEU A 8 -12.20 14.14 -25.89
C LEU A 8 -10.89 14.73 -25.40
N THR A 9 -10.23 14.07 -24.46
CA THR A 9 -8.91 14.48 -23.96
C THR A 9 -7.88 14.47 -25.07
N ASP A 10 -7.77 13.37 -25.82
CA ASP A 10 -6.82 13.23 -26.92
C ASP A 10 -7.13 14.23 -28.05
N ALA A 11 -8.40 14.39 -28.40
CA ALA A 11 -8.83 15.33 -29.42
C ALA A 11 -8.56 16.80 -29.06
N LEU A 12 -8.51 17.15 -27.78
CA LEU A 12 -8.23 18.49 -27.27
C LEU A 12 -6.76 18.70 -26.86
N GLU A 13 -5.90 17.71 -27.04
CA GLU A 13 -4.49 17.82 -26.68
C GLU A 13 -3.81 18.92 -27.52
N GLY A 14 -2.99 19.75 -26.87
CA GLY A 14 -2.44 20.97 -27.48
C GLY A 14 -3.42 22.16 -27.61
N TRP A 15 -4.71 21.99 -27.28
CA TRP A 15 -5.71 23.06 -27.32
C TRP A 15 -6.12 23.60 -25.95
N PHE A 16 -5.87 22.87 -24.86
CA PHE A 16 -6.30 23.27 -23.51
C PHE A 16 -5.87 24.68 -23.07
N LYS A 17 -4.74 25.18 -23.57
CA LYS A 17 -4.23 26.54 -23.26
C LYS A 17 -4.77 27.64 -24.19
N LYS A 18 -5.50 27.27 -25.25
CA LYS A 18 -5.97 28.20 -26.30
C LYS A 18 -7.38 28.70 -26.01
N SER A 19 -7.75 29.81 -26.64
CA SER A 19 -9.11 30.36 -26.55
C SER A 19 -10.09 29.46 -27.30
N PHE A 20 -11.37 29.55 -26.92
CA PHE A 20 -12.44 28.84 -27.62
C PHE A 20 -12.48 29.16 -29.12
N HIS A 21 -12.15 30.39 -29.51
CA HIS A 21 -12.17 30.82 -30.90
C HIS A 21 -11.06 30.20 -31.76
N ASP A 22 -9.96 29.77 -31.12
CA ASP A 22 -8.82 29.15 -31.80
C ASP A 22 -9.07 27.68 -32.11
N LEU A 23 -10.08 27.06 -31.48
CA LEU A 23 -10.42 25.67 -31.70
C LEU A 23 -10.94 25.46 -33.15
N PRO A 24 -10.54 24.37 -33.82
CA PRO A 24 -11.18 23.89 -35.04
C PRO A 24 -12.70 23.73 -34.86
N ASN A 25 -13.47 23.99 -35.92
CA ASN A 25 -14.94 23.89 -35.89
C ASN A 25 -15.48 22.57 -35.30
N PRO A 26 -14.93 21.38 -35.60
CA PRO A 26 -15.38 20.13 -34.98
C PRO A 26 -15.17 20.09 -33.46
N LEU A 27 -14.02 20.59 -32.97
CA LEU A 27 -13.71 20.62 -31.55
C LEU A 27 -14.55 21.67 -30.81
N ARG A 28 -14.85 22.81 -31.43
CA ARG A 28 -15.79 23.80 -30.86
C ARG A 28 -17.15 23.19 -30.57
N ARG A 29 -17.67 22.37 -31.50
CA ARG A 29 -18.97 21.70 -31.30
C ARG A 29 -18.92 20.71 -30.15
N ARG A 30 -17.86 19.89 -30.07
CA ARG A 30 -17.65 18.94 -28.96
C ARG A 30 -17.59 19.67 -27.63
N VAL A 31 -16.77 20.72 -27.54
CA VAL A 31 -16.65 21.55 -26.33
C VAL A 31 -17.99 22.18 -25.91
N ILE A 32 -18.74 22.77 -26.84
CA ILE A 32 -20.07 23.35 -26.53
C ILE A 32 -21.04 22.32 -25.93
N TYR A 33 -21.00 21.08 -26.41
CA TYR A 33 -21.93 20.04 -25.98
C TYR A 33 -21.46 19.34 -24.71
N ASP A 34 -20.18 18.96 -24.68
CA ASP A 34 -19.59 18.10 -23.66
C ASP A 34 -19.25 18.84 -22.36
N PHE A 35 -18.87 20.13 -22.44
CA PHE A 35 -18.42 20.88 -21.26
C PHE A 35 -19.57 21.53 -20.46
N LYS A 36 -20.83 21.37 -20.90
CA LYS A 36 -21.96 21.97 -20.18
C LYS A 36 -22.01 21.51 -18.72
N PRO A 37 -22.34 22.41 -17.77
CA PRO A 37 -22.77 23.80 -17.96
C PRO A 37 -21.62 24.83 -18.09
N PHE A 38 -20.36 24.39 -18.06
CA PHE A 38 -19.20 25.27 -18.05
C PHE A 38 -18.85 25.79 -19.45
N SER A 39 -18.44 27.05 -19.51
CA SER A 39 -17.87 27.64 -20.72
C SER A 39 -16.37 27.34 -20.79
N TRP A 40 -15.87 27.03 -21.99
CA TRP A 40 -14.45 26.76 -22.22
C TRP A 40 -13.54 27.86 -21.69
N ASN A 41 -13.87 29.12 -21.98
CA ASN A 41 -13.03 30.26 -21.61
C ASN A 41 -13.05 30.56 -20.10
N ASP A 42 -14.09 30.12 -19.39
CA ASP A 42 -14.24 30.36 -17.94
C ASP A 42 -13.42 29.36 -17.12
N LEU A 43 -13.01 28.24 -17.72
CA LEU A 43 -12.18 27.22 -17.08
C LEU A 43 -10.70 27.49 -17.30
N HIS A 44 -9.90 27.30 -16.26
CA HIS A 44 -8.44 27.23 -16.36
C HIS A 44 -8.02 26.02 -17.24
N PRO A 45 -6.90 26.07 -17.99
CA PRO A 45 -6.45 24.94 -18.80
C PRO A 45 -6.42 23.58 -18.09
N ASP A 46 -6.00 23.55 -16.82
CA ASP A 46 -5.99 22.31 -16.03
C ASP A 46 -7.40 21.80 -15.70
N GLN A 47 -8.36 22.71 -15.45
CA GLN A 47 -9.76 22.36 -15.25
C GLN A 47 -10.38 21.82 -16.54
N ARG A 48 -10.03 22.41 -17.69
CA ARG A 48 -10.48 21.90 -19.01
C ARG A 48 -10.00 20.48 -19.26
N ARG A 49 -8.72 20.21 -18.96
CA ARG A 49 -8.13 18.87 -19.07
C ARG A 49 -8.74 17.89 -18.08
N SER A 50 -8.98 18.31 -16.84
CA SER A 50 -9.65 17.49 -15.84
C SER A 50 -11.07 17.12 -16.26
N LEU A 51 -11.85 18.10 -16.77
CA LEU A 51 -13.23 17.87 -17.20
C LEU A 51 -13.29 16.96 -18.43
N ALA A 52 -12.40 17.15 -19.42
CA ALA A 52 -12.29 16.26 -20.57
C ALA A 52 -12.03 14.81 -20.15
N ARG A 53 -11.12 14.59 -19.18
CA ARG A 53 -10.85 13.25 -18.62
C ARG A 53 -12.06 12.66 -17.89
N GLN A 54 -12.81 13.46 -17.14
CA GLN A 54 -14.04 12.99 -16.49
C GLN A 54 -15.11 12.58 -17.50
N ILE A 55 -15.27 13.34 -18.58
CA ILE A 55 -16.21 13.02 -19.66
C ILE A 55 -15.79 11.75 -20.39
N ASP A 56 -14.49 11.59 -20.65
CA ASP A 56 -13.95 10.36 -21.24
C ASP A 56 -14.20 9.16 -20.33
N TYR A 57 -13.89 9.29 -19.04
CA TYR A 57 -14.18 8.27 -18.05
C TYR A 57 -15.67 7.90 -17.96
N GLN A 58 -16.59 8.83 -18.24
CA GLN A 58 -18.03 8.54 -18.21
C GLN A 58 -18.54 7.83 -19.46
N ARG A 59 -17.87 7.98 -20.59
CA ARG A 59 -18.39 7.56 -21.90
C ARG A 59 -17.58 6.44 -22.54
N ASP A 60 -16.34 6.23 -22.12
CA ASP A 60 -15.52 5.11 -22.55
C ASP A 60 -16.15 3.80 -22.08
N PRO A 61 -16.56 2.90 -23.00
CA PRO A 61 -17.10 1.60 -22.64
C PRO A 61 -16.11 0.73 -21.85
N ALA A 62 -14.80 0.89 -22.05
CA ALA A 62 -13.78 0.12 -21.33
C ALA A 62 -13.74 0.45 -19.82
N THR A 63 -14.29 1.60 -19.43
CA THR A 63 -14.35 2.03 -18.03
C THR A 63 -15.67 1.68 -17.35
N GLU A 64 -16.61 1.06 -18.07
CA GLU A 64 -17.94 0.71 -17.57
C GLU A 64 -17.88 -0.17 -16.33
N GLY A 65 -17.11 -1.27 -16.36
CA GLY A 65 -16.96 -2.15 -15.19
C GLY A 65 -16.37 -1.43 -13.96
N HIS A 66 -15.46 -0.48 -14.16
CA HIS A 66 -14.94 0.33 -13.06
C HIS A 66 -15.99 1.33 -12.54
N ARG A 67 -16.81 1.94 -13.42
CA ARG A 67 -17.93 2.82 -13.02
C ARG A 67 -18.98 2.05 -12.22
N GLU A 68 -19.37 0.86 -12.69
CA GLU A 68 -20.30 -0.03 -12.00
C GLU A 68 -19.76 -0.43 -10.63
N TYR A 69 -18.49 -0.83 -10.55
CA TYR A 69 -17.84 -1.13 -9.27
C TYR A 69 -17.95 0.03 -8.28
N TRP A 70 -17.62 1.27 -8.69
CA TRP A 70 -17.70 2.42 -7.79
C TRP A 70 -19.12 2.79 -7.41
N PHE A 71 -20.07 2.64 -8.34
CA PHE A 71 -21.49 2.82 -8.05
C PHE A 71 -21.94 1.82 -6.97
N ASP A 72 -21.66 0.53 -7.15
CA ASP A 72 -22.01 -0.53 -6.20
C ASP A 72 -21.28 -0.35 -4.86
N PHE A 73 -20.02 0.07 -4.90
CA PHE A 73 -19.22 0.38 -3.72
C PHE A 73 -19.89 1.46 -2.87
N TYR A 74 -20.29 2.57 -3.48
CA TYR A 74 -20.95 3.67 -2.77
C TYR A 74 -22.38 3.33 -2.34
N ALA A 75 -23.12 2.57 -3.15
CA ALA A 75 -24.43 2.06 -2.77
C ALA A 75 -24.32 1.19 -1.50
N HIS A 76 -23.35 0.27 -1.47
CA HIS A 76 -23.12 -0.60 -0.32
C HIS A 76 -22.61 0.18 0.90
N LEU A 77 -21.70 1.14 0.72
CA LEU A 77 -21.23 2.00 1.82
C LEU A 77 -22.39 2.77 2.47
N ASN A 78 -23.31 3.30 1.67
CA ASN A 78 -24.52 3.95 2.16
C ASN A 78 -25.49 2.98 2.85
N ASP A 79 -25.60 1.74 2.35
CA ASP A 79 -26.41 0.71 2.98
C ASP A 79 -25.85 0.28 4.35
N LEU A 80 -24.54 0.07 4.47
CA LEU A 80 -23.88 -0.22 5.75
C LEU A 80 -24.14 0.88 6.78
N ARG A 81 -23.99 2.16 6.40
CA ARG A 81 -24.30 3.30 7.28
C ARG A 81 -25.75 3.27 7.75
N ARG A 82 -26.69 2.96 6.85
CA ARG A 82 -28.12 2.83 7.17
C ARG A 82 -28.39 1.65 8.11
N GLN A 83 -27.76 0.50 7.86
CA GLN A 83 -27.89 -0.69 8.72
C GLN A 83 -27.34 -0.41 10.12
N ILE A 84 -26.18 0.23 10.25
CA ILE A 84 -25.60 0.61 11.55
C ILE A 84 -26.56 1.51 12.32
N ALA A 85 -27.03 2.60 11.70
CA ALA A 85 -27.99 3.51 12.34
C ALA A 85 -29.26 2.78 12.78
N LYS A 86 -29.79 1.88 11.94
CA LYS A 86 -30.94 1.05 12.28
C LYS A 86 -30.67 0.17 13.49
N TRP A 87 -29.55 -0.57 13.49
CA TRP A 87 -29.18 -1.48 14.57
C TRP A 87 -28.87 -0.75 15.88
N GLU A 88 -28.29 0.45 15.84
CA GLU A 88 -28.07 1.29 17.02
C GLU A 88 -29.39 1.65 17.71
N CYS A 89 -30.47 1.86 16.94
CA CYS A 89 -31.81 2.14 17.46
C CYS A 89 -32.64 0.91 17.87
N VAL A 90 -32.22 -0.32 17.54
CA VAL A 90 -32.97 -1.54 17.92
C VAL A 90 -32.96 -1.69 19.43
N ASN A 91 -34.15 -1.87 20.03
CA ASN A 91 -34.28 -2.17 21.45
C ASN A 91 -33.85 -3.62 21.72
N ALA A 92 -33.06 -3.84 22.77
CA ALA A 92 -32.52 -5.14 23.16
C ALA A 92 -32.96 -5.44 24.61
N PRO A 93 -34.20 -5.92 24.82
CA PRO A 93 -34.78 -6.02 26.15
C PRO A 93 -34.17 -7.15 27.00
N THR A 94 -33.46 -8.10 26.37
CA THR A 94 -32.79 -9.19 27.06
C THR A 94 -31.27 -9.13 26.84
N ALA A 95 -30.50 -9.72 27.75
CA ALA A 95 -29.04 -9.82 27.60
C ALA A 95 -28.63 -10.61 26.33
N SER A 96 -29.43 -11.59 25.90
CA SER A 96 -29.20 -12.34 24.66
C SER A 96 -29.41 -11.47 23.42
N ASP A 97 -30.47 -10.64 23.42
CA ASP A 97 -30.73 -9.69 22.34
C ASP A 97 -29.66 -8.60 22.27
N LEU A 98 -29.15 -8.18 23.43
CA LEU A 98 -28.05 -7.21 23.52
C LEU A 98 -26.78 -7.78 22.88
N GLY A 99 -26.39 -9.01 23.25
CA GLY A 99 -25.22 -9.66 22.67
C GLY A 99 -25.32 -9.81 21.14
N LYS A 100 -26.49 -10.19 20.61
CA LYS A 100 -26.70 -10.28 19.15
C LYS A 100 -26.60 -8.91 18.46
N LYS A 101 -27.17 -7.88 19.07
CA LYS A 101 -27.08 -6.50 18.58
C LYS A 101 -25.64 -6.02 18.54
N GLU A 102 -24.87 -6.24 19.61
CA GLU A 102 -23.46 -5.86 19.71
C GLU A 102 -22.61 -6.57 18.67
N SER A 103 -22.75 -7.90 18.52
CA SER A 103 -22.03 -8.67 17.50
C SER A 103 -22.34 -8.20 16.08
N ARG A 104 -23.62 -7.94 15.77
CA ARG A 104 -24.00 -7.46 14.43
C ARG A 104 -23.48 -6.04 14.17
N LEU A 105 -23.53 -5.15 15.17
CA LEU A 105 -22.96 -3.81 15.06
C LEU A 105 -21.45 -3.84 14.88
N ALA A 106 -20.74 -4.71 15.60
CA ALA A 106 -19.30 -4.89 15.44
C ALA A 106 -18.94 -5.33 14.01
N GLN A 107 -19.64 -6.32 13.47
CA GLN A 107 -19.45 -6.80 12.09
C GLN A 107 -19.69 -5.68 11.06
N LEU A 108 -20.80 -4.95 11.19
CA LEU A 108 -21.13 -3.85 10.27
C LEU A 108 -20.12 -2.70 10.35
N LYS A 109 -19.65 -2.35 11.56
CA LYS A 109 -18.65 -1.30 11.76
C LYS A 109 -17.29 -1.69 11.18
N LEU A 110 -16.91 -2.96 11.28
CA LEU A 110 -15.69 -3.50 10.69
C LEU A 110 -15.75 -3.51 9.15
N GLU A 111 -16.89 -3.89 8.57
CA GLU A 111 -17.05 -3.80 7.11
C GLU A 111 -17.03 -2.32 6.64
N LEU A 112 -17.66 -1.42 7.38
CA LEU A 112 -17.61 0.00 7.08
C LEU A 112 -16.18 0.55 7.16
N SER A 113 -15.37 0.15 8.16
CA SER A 113 -13.97 0.59 8.27
C SER A 113 -13.12 0.11 7.10
N TRP A 114 -13.36 -1.12 6.63
CA TRP A 114 -12.75 -1.66 5.41
C TRP A 114 -13.03 -0.77 4.19
N ARG A 115 -14.30 -0.44 3.95
CA ARG A 115 -14.68 0.40 2.80
C ARG A 115 -14.16 1.83 2.94
N VAL A 116 -14.29 2.45 4.10
CA VAL A 116 -13.79 3.82 4.32
C VAL A 116 -12.27 3.90 4.12
N THR A 117 -11.52 2.87 4.53
CA THR A 117 -10.07 2.84 4.31
C THR A 117 -9.74 2.71 2.83
N LEU A 118 -10.42 1.82 2.11
CA LEU A 118 -10.27 1.68 0.67
C LEU A 118 -10.59 3.01 -0.04
N GLU A 119 -11.68 3.68 0.32
CA GLU A 119 -12.03 5.01 -0.21
C GLU A 119 -10.93 6.05 0.09
N LYS A 120 -10.38 6.11 1.30
CA LYS A 120 -9.29 7.04 1.65
C LYS A 120 -8.04 6.81 0.81
N LEU A 121 -7.62 5.55 0.65
CA LEU A 121 -6.46 5.18 -0.16
C LEU A 121 -6.64 5.59 -1.63
N LEU A 122 -7.88 5.54 -2.12
CA LEU A 122 -8.18 5.76 -3.53
C LEU A 122 -8.56 7.21 -3.86
N SER A 123 -9.22 7.93 -2.95
CA SER A 123 -9.60 9.34 -3.11
C SER A 123 -8.40 10.30 -3.03
N LYS A 124 -7.37 9.95 -2.25
CA LYS A 124 -6.11 10.70 -2.18
C LYS A 124 -5.22 10.50 -3.41
N ARG A 125 -5.56 9.52 -4.24
CA ARG A 125 -4.99 9.33 -5.56
C ARG A 125 -5.92 10.04 -6.52
N ASN A 126 -5.41 10.99 -7.29
CA ASN A 126 -6.16 11.48 -8.45
C ASN A 126 -6.66 10.25 -9.20
N PHE A 127 -7.99 10.13 -9.39
CA PHE A 127 -8.69 9.04 -10.08
C PHE A 127 -7.81 8.34 -11.11
N PRO A 128 -7.86 6.99 -11.19
CA PRO A 128 -6.78 6.17 -11.72
C PRO A 128 -6.18 6.78 -12.98
N GLN A 129 -4.88 7.00 -12.96
CA GLN A 129 -4.12 6.95 -14.20
C GLN A 129 -4.36 5.54 -14.75
N TYR A 130 -5.36 5.44 -15.63
CA TYR A 130 -5.64 4.26 -16.41
C TYR A 130 -4.32 3.87 -17.08
N SER A 131 -3.66 2.83 -16.56
CA SER A 131 -2.60 2.22 -17.34
C SER A 131 -3.28 1.64 -18.57
N SER A 132 -2.88 2.10 -19.74
CA SER A 132 -3.37 1.61 -21.03
C SER A 132 -3.14 0.10 -21.23
N ASN A 133 -2.49 -0.58 -20.29
CA ASN A 133 -2.19 -2.00 -20.34
C ASN A 133 -3.26 -2.87 -19.67
N SER A 134 -4.24 -2.30 -18.95
CA SER A 134 -5.41 -3.06 -18.45
C SER A 134 -6.48 -3.32 -19.52
N ARG A 135 -6.24 -2.87 -20.76
CA ARG A 135 -7.19 -2.78 -21.89
C ARG A 135 -7.86 -4.09 -22.35
N SER A 136 -7.52 -5.27 -21.82
CA SER A 136 -7.92 -6.51 -22.50
C SER A 136 -7.79 -7.81 -21.71
N ARG A 137 -8.20 -7.87 -20.43
CA ARG A 137 -8.42 -9.19 -19.81
C ARG A 137 -9.83 -9.26 -19.22
N PRO A 138 -10.72 -10.14 -19.76
CA PRO A 138 -12.00 -10.45 -19.12
C PRO A 138 -11.79 -10.81 -17.65
N LEU A 139 -12.78 -10.50 -16.82
CA LEU A 139 -12.79 -10.73 -15.37
C LEU A 139 -12.71 -12.23 -14.95
N SER A 140 -12.45 -13.15 -15.87
CA SER A 140 -12.68 -14.57 -15.67
C SER A 140 -11.53 -15.44 -16.21
N ILE A 141 -11.05 -16.30 -15.31
CA ILE A 141 -10.12 -17.44 -15.48
C ILE A 141 -8.62 -17.05 -15.57
N PRO A 142 -7.77 -17.63 -14.70
CA PRO A 142 -6.31 -17.58 -14.86
C PRO A 142 -5.91 -17.99 -16.28
N GLN A 143 -5.15 -17.16 -16.99
CA GLN A 143 -4.76 -17.45 -18.37
C GLN A 143 -3.39 -18.12 -18.45
N GLY A 144 -2.54 -17.92 -17.44
CA GLY A 144 -1.20 -18.45 -17.38
C GLY A 144 -0.98 -19.49 -16.28
N GLN A 145 0.29 -19.80 -16.06
CA GLN A 145 0.72 -20.65 -14.96
C GLN A 145 0.42 -19.97 -13.62
N LEU A 146 -0.30 -20.67 -12.74
CA LEU A 146 -0.49 -20.24 -11.36
C LEU A 146 0.65 -20.72 -10.46
N VAL A 147 1.03 -19.87 -9.51
CA VAL A 147 2.06 -20.15 -8.51
C VAL A 147 1.61 -19.69 -7.12
N GLY A 148 2.05 -20.38 -6.08
CA GLY A 148 1.80 -19.96 -4.70
C GLY A 148 2.66 -18.76 -4.25
N LEU A 149 2.35 -18.24 -3.06
CA LEU A 149 2.95 -17.03 -2.49
C LEU A 149 4.49 -17.02 -2.49
N GLY A 150 5.15 -18.13 -2.15
CA GLY A 150 6.62 -18.19 -2.11
C GLY A 150 7.27 -17.89 -3.46
N LYS A 151 6.76 -18.49 -4.54
CA LYS A 151 7.27 -18.23 -5.89
C LYS A 151 6.82 -16.86 -6.42
N ALA A 152 5.66 -16.36 -5.99
CA ALA A 152 5.25 -14.99 -6.28
C ALA A 152 6.22 -13.97 -5.68
N LEU A 153 6.64 -14.16 -4.42
CA LEU A 153 7.69 -13.38 -3.77
C LEU A 153 9.00 -13.42 -4.55
N ASP A 154 9.46 -14.61 -4.95
CA ASP A 154 10.70 -14.76 -5.73
C ASP A 154 10.65 -13.94 -7.04
N ILE A 155 9.53 -14.00 -7.76
CA ILE A 155 9.36 -13.27 -9.03
C ILE A 155 9.35 -11.75 -8.79
N LEU A 156 8.60 -11.27 -7.81
CA LEU A 156 8.47 -9.85 -7.53
C LEU A 156 9.76 -9.27 -6.94
N ASN A 157 10.48 -10.03 -6.10
CA ASN A 157 11.74 -9.62 -5.48
C ASN A 157 12.90 -9.44 -6.46
N GLN A 158 12.82 -10.00 -7.66
CA GLN A 158 13.77 -9.69 -8.72
C GLN A 158 13.73 -8.22 -9.15
N ARG A 159 12.65 -7.49 -8.85
CA ARG A 159 12.44 -6.10 -9.32
C ARG A 159 12.04 -5.11 -8.23
N LEU A 160 11.33 -5.57 -7.19
CA LEU A 160 10.61 -4.67 -6.29
C LEU A 160 11.10 -4.71 -4.83
N GLU A 161 11.88 -5.71 -4.42
CA GLU A 161 12.24 -5.89 -2.99
C GLU A 161 10.99 -5.80 -2.09
N THR A 162 10.03 -6.71 -2.30
CA THR A 162 8.73 -6.77 -1.65
C THR A 162 8.71 -7.79 -0.51
N SER A 163 7.72 -7.66 0.38
CA SER A 163 7.41 -8.66 1.41
C SER A 163 6.04 -9.31 1.18
N ALA A 164 5.73 -10.36 1.95
CA ALA A 164 4.41 -11.01 1.90
C ALA A 164 3.31 -10.03 2.32
N GLU A 165 3.61 -9.19 3.32
CA GLU A 165 2.70 -8.18 3.83
C GLU A 165 2.35 -7.14 2.76
N GLU A 166 3.34 -6.72 1.98
CA GLU A 166 3.11 -5.77 0.89
C GLU A 166 2.28 -6.39 -0.24
N ILE A 167 2.50 -7.67 -0.58
CA ILE A 167 1.63 -8.41 -1.50
C ILE A 167 0.20 -8.46 -0.96
N SER A 168 0.00 -8.69 0.35
CA SER A 168 -1.33 -8.66 0.97
C SER A 168 -2.02 -7.30 0.81
N ALA A 169 -1.30 -6.18 0.91
CA ALA A 169 -1.86 -4.87 0.59
C ALA A 169 -2.29 -4.76 -0.89
N TRP A 170 -1.49 -5.27 -1.83
CA TRP A 170 -1.87 -5.26 -3.24
C TRP A 170 -3.07 -6.16 -3.53
N VAL A 171 -3.18 -7.31 -2.87
CA VAL A 171 -4.37 -8.17 -3.00
C VAL A 171 -5.61 -7.50 -2.42
N PHE A 172 -5.48 -6.79 -1.29
CA PHE A 172 -6.56 -5.96 -0.74
C PHE A 172 -7.02 -4.88 -1.74
N LEU A 173 -6.09 -4.23 -2.43
CA LEU A 173 -6.44 -3.23 -3.44
C LEU A 173 -7.14 -3.86 -4.65
N SER A 174 -6.81 -5.10 -5.03
CA SER A 174 -7.26 -5.78 -6.24
C SER A 174 -6.88 -5.07 -7.55
N GLU A 175 -7.06 -5.73 -8.69
CA GLU A 175 -6.72 -5.18 -10.01
C GLU A 175 -7.46 -3.87 -10.33
N LEU A 176 -8.67 -3.71 -9.79
CA LEU A 176 -9.52 -2.55 -10.05
C LEU A 176 -8.91 -1.28 -9.46
N ASN A 177 -8.05 -1.41 -8.45
CA ASN A 177 -7.46 -0.29 -7.74
C ASN A 177 -5.92 -0.30 -7.80
N GLY A 178 -5.34 -0.96 -8.80
CA GLY A 178 -3.89 -1.00 -9.03
C GLY A 178 -3.13 -2.00 -8.16
N GLY A 179 -3.84 -2.99 -7.63
CA GLY A 179 -3.32 -4.11 -6.87
C GLY A 179 -3.17 -5.39 -7.69
N LEU A 180 -3.01 -6.51 -6.99
CA LEU A 180 -2.79 -7.83 -7.57
C LEU A 180 -4.06 -8.68 -7.50
N ARG A 181 -4.24 -9.52 -8.52
CA ARG A 181 -5.23 -10.59 -8.48
C ARG A 181 -4.69 -11.77 -7.68
N CYS A 182 -5.53 -12.29 -6.80
CA CYS A 182 -5.29 -13.53 -6.10
C CYS A 182 -6.42 -14.50 -6.41
N TYR A 183 -6.05 -15.76 -6.58
CA TYR A 183 -6.94 -16.86 -6.87
C TYR A 183 -6.88 -17.90 -5.75
N ARG A 184 -7.93 -18.70 -5.64
CA ARG A 184 -7.95 -19.90 -4.79
C ARG A 184 -8.53 -21.06 -5.58
N GLU A 185 -8.10 -22.28 -5.27
CA GLU A 185 -8.75 -23.47 -5.80
C GLU A 185 -10.21 -23.50 -5.37
N ALA A 186 -11.13 -23.64 -6.32
CA ALA A 186 -12.51 -23.96 -6.01
C ALA A 186 -12.58 -25.45 -5.62
N GLY A 187 -13.56 -25.83 -4.78
CA GLY A 187 -13.72 -27.23 -4.34
C GLY A 187 -14.01 -28.23 -5.47
N ASN A 188 -14.18 -27.76 -6.71
CA ASN A 188 -14.31 -28.58 -7.91
C ASN A 188 -12.99 -28.55 -8.69
N ALA A 189 -12.53 -29.72 -9.13
CA ALA A 189 -11.26 -29.85 -9.87
C ALA A 189 -11.24 -28.94 -11.11
N ASN A 190 -10.18 -28.13 -11.24
CA ASN A 190 -9.87 -27.20 -12.33
C ASN A 190 -10.70 -25.90 -12.41
N GLU A 191 -11.45 -25.53 -11.37
CA GLU A 191 -12.03 -24.19 -11.27
C GLU A 191 -11.26 -23.34 -10.25
N TYR A 192 -10.90 -22.11 -10.64
CA TYR A 192 -10.24 -21.14 -9.75
C TYR A 192 -11.20 -20.00 -9.43
N GLY A 193 -11.49 -19.82 -8.14
CA GLY A 193 -12.24 -18.68 -7.64
C GLY A 193 -11.32 -17.48 -7.39
N ARG A 194 -11.89 -16.27 -7.35
CA ARG A 194 -11.17 -15.11 -6.83
C ARG A 194 -11.01 -15.23 -5.32
N TYR A 195 -9.83 -14.87 -4.83
CA TYR A 195 -9.56 -14.74 -3.42
C TYR A 195 -9.72 -13.28 -3.00
N TYR A 196 -10.40 -13.07 -1.89
CA TYR A 196 -10.49 -11.81 -1.18
C TYR A 196 -10.27 -12.07 0.31
N PHE A 197 -9.73 -11.09 1.02
CA PHE A 197 -9.73 -11.14 2.48
C PHE A 197 -11.16 -10.96 3.01
N GLU A 198 -11.54 -11.79 3.97
CA GLU A 198 -12.85 -11.74 4.62
C GLU A 198 -12.66 -11.28 6.07
N THR A 199 -13.57 -10.43 6.57
CA THR A 199 -13.44 -9.80 7.90
C THR A 199 -13.51 -10.81 9.06
N GLU A 200 -14.03 -12.02 8.80
CA GLU A 200 -14.11 -13.14 9.75
C GLU A 200 -12.78 -13.90 9.93
N MET A 201 -11.80 -13.65 9.06
CA MET A 201 -10.45 -14.20 9.18
C MET A 201 -9.72 -13.63 10.42
N GLY A 202 -8.63 -14.31 10.79
CA GLY A 202 -7.74 -13.89 11.87
C GLY A 202 -7.02 -12.56 11.59
N GLU A 203 -6.00 -12.24 12.38
CA GLU A 203 -5.19 -11.03 12.15
C GLU A 203 -4.00 -11.27 11.22
N ASP A 204 -3.53 -12.52 11.09
CA ASP A 204 -2.38 -12.86 10.25
C ASP A 204 -2.77 -13.01 8.77
N TYR A 205 -2.86 -11.87 8.09
CA TYR A 205 -3.15 -11.81 6.66
C TYR A 205 -2.08 -12.44 5.78
N THR A 206 -0.88 -12.74 6.28
CA THR A 206 0.15 -13.45 5.50
C THR A 206 -0.08 -14.95 5.52
N ALA A 207 -0.48 -15.49 6.69
CA ALA A 207 -0.91 -16.88 6.81
C ALA A 207 -2.17 -17.13 5.96
N GLU A 208 -3.15 -16.23 6.00
CA GLU A 208 -4.36 -16.34 5.17
C GLU A 208 -4.05 -16.24 3.67
N LEU A 209 -3.05 -15.45 3.27
CA LEU A 209 -2.64 -15.34 1.86
C LEU A 209 -1.84 -16.56 1.38
N SER A 210 -1.35 -17.42 2.28
CA SER A 210 -0.51 -18.56 1.90
C SER A 210 -1.21 -19.59 0.99
N ILE A 211 -2.55 -19.65 1.04
CA ILE A 211 -3.37 -20.48 0.15
C ILE A 211 -3.62 -19.82 -1.22
N GLY A 212 -3.20 -18.57 -1.38
CA GLY A 212 -3.39 -17.77 -2.58
C GLY A 212 -2.52 -18.22 -3.74
N LEU A 213 -3.11 -18.16 -4.93
CA LEU A 213 -2.46 -18.45 -6.21
C LEU A 213 -2.40 -17.20 -7.07
N PHE A 214 -1.29 -17.03 -7.78
CA PHE A 214 -0.98 -15.85 -8.58
C PHE A 214 -0.58 -16.23 -10.00
N ASP A 215 -1.02 -15.46 -10.98
CA ASP A 215 -0.66 -15.65 -12.38
C ASP A 215 0.75 -15.12 -12.66
N VAL A 216 1.63 -15.97 -13.23
CA VAL A 216 3.03 -15.62 -13.46
C VAL A 216 3.20 -14.45 -14.43
N GLU A 217 2.39 -14.37 -15.50
CA GLU A 217 2.49 -13.28 -16.46
C GLU A 217 2.05 -11.96 -15.82
N GLU A 218 1.01 -12.02 -15.00
CA GLU A 218 0.57 -10.86 -14.23
C GLU A 218 1.64 -10.38 -13.25
N LEU A 219 2.27 -11.29 -12.50
CA LEU A 219 3.37 -10.94 -11.58
C LEU A 219 4.56 -10.31 -12.32
N GLN A 220 4.89 -10.78 -13.52
CA GLN A 220 5.97 -10.23 -14.34
C GLN A 220 5.62 -8.85 -14.90
N ALA A 221 4.37 -8.64 -15.31
CA ALA A 221 3.89 -7.35 -15.83
C ALA A 221 3.53 -6.35 -14.73
N PHE A 222 3.33 -6.81 -13.49
CA PHE A 222 2.84 -5.99 -12.40
C PHE A 222 3.79 -4.84 -12.09
N GLN A 223 3.20 -3.65 -11.99
CA GLN A 223 3.81 -2.43 -11.49
C GLN A 223 2.86 -1.86 -10.44
N PRO A 224 3.28 -1.81 -9.16
CA PRO A 224 2.40 -1.34 -8.11
C PRO A 224 2.16 0.16 -8.25
N ASN A 225 0.88 0.57 -8.17
CA ASN A 225 0.54 1.99 -8.09
C ASN A 225 0.95 2.63 -6.75
N GLU A 226 1.21 1.79 -5.74
CA GLU A 226 1.65 2.21 -4.41
C GLU A 226 2.49 1.12 -3.76
N ARG A 227 3.50 1.55 -2.98
CA ARG A 227 4.31 0.70 -2.12
C ARG A 227 3.92 0.89 -0.65
N PHE A 228 4.09 -0.14 0.16
CA PHE A 228 3.68 -0.17 1.55
C PHE A 228 4.82 -0.58 2.48
N ILE A 229 4.81 -0.03 3.69
CA ILE A 229 5.67 -0.45 4.80
C ILE A 229 4.79 -0.90 5.96
N THR A 230 5.23 -1.92 6.69
CA THR A 230 4.54 -2.36 7.90
C THR A 230 4.68 -1.32 9.01
N GLY A 231 3.72 -1.26 9.92
CA GLY A 231 3.77 -0.38 11.09
C GLY A 231 5.00 -0.66 11.93
N LYS A 232 5.34 -1.94 12.12
CA LYS A 232 6.57 -2.36 12.79
C LYS A 232 7.81 -1.75 12.14
N ALA A 233 7.99 -1.92 10.83
CA ALA A 233 9.16 -1.39 10.12
C ALA A 233 9.17 0.15 10.10
N LEU A 234 8.01 0.80 10.01
CA LEU A 234 7.90 2.26 10.07
C LEU A 234 8.28 2.81 11.45
N ILE A 235 7.83 2.16 12.52
CA ILE A 235 8.23 2.51 13.89
C ILE A 235 9.75 2.39 14.03
N GLU A 236 10.33 1.27 13.61
CA GLU A 236 11.78 1.04 13.66
C GLU A 236 12.55 2.11 12.84
N LEU A 237 12.06 2.44 11.65
CA LEU A 237 12.63 3.48 10.78
C LEU A 237 12.64 4.85 11.48
N TRP A 238 11.52 5.25 12.08
CA TRP A 238 11.39 6.56 12.73
C TRP A 238 12.07 6.63 14.09
N GLN A 239 12.22 5.50 14.81
CA GLN A 239 13.05 5.40 16.01
C GLN A 239 14.51 5.72 15.69
N GLN A 240 15.01 5.31 14.52
CA GLN A 240 16.37 5.58 14.09
C GLN A 240 16.60 7.05 13.69
N SER A 241 15.54 7.80 13.37
CA SER A 241 15.59 9.24 13.03
C SER A 241 15.50 10.17 14.24
N ASP A 242 15.75 9.69 15.45
CA ASP A 242 15.69 10.45 16.71
C ASP A 242 14.32 11.09 17.00
N ARG A 243 13.24 10.49 16.47
CA ARG A 243 11.88 10.95 16.77
C ARG A 243 11.47 10.50 18.16
N GLU A 244 11.06 11.46 18.98
CA GLU A 244 10.43 11.18 20.26
C GLU A 244 9.08 10.47 20.03
N ASN A 245 8.96 9.25 20.58
CA ASN A 245 7.77 8.40 20.50
C ASN A 245 7.16 8.21 19.09
N PRO A 246 7.79 7.40 18.21
CA PRO A 246 7.31 7.17 16.85
C PRO A 246 5.91 6.59 16.76
N LYS A 247 5.55 5.66 17.65
CA LYS A 247 4.21 5.05 17.69
C LYS A 247 3.11 6.10 17.89
N ALA A 248 3.24 6.94 18.92
CA ALA A 248 2.26 8.00 19.17
C ALA A 248 2.19 9.04 18.02
N THR A 249 3.32 9.30 17.36
CA THR A 249 3.37 10.18 16.19
C THR A 249 2.58 9.60 15.02
N ILE A 250 2.79 8.32 14.69
CA ILE A 250 2.06 7.63 13.61
C ILE A 250 0.56 7.64 13.93
N GLU A 251 0.17 7.29 15.15
CA GLU A 251 -1.24 7.33 15.55
C GLU A 251 -1.86 8.72 15.38
N THR A 252 -1.12 9.78 15.73
CA THR A 252 -1.58 11.17 15.57
C THR A 252 -1.78 11.52 14.09
N LEU A 253 -0.88 11.07 13.23
CA LEU A 253 -0.99 11.28 11.78
C LEU A 253 -2.18 10.52 11.18
N VAL A 254 -2.46 9.31 11.67
CA VAL A 254 -3.63 8.51 11.27
C VAL A 254 -4.93 9.18 11.73
N ARG A 255 -5.05 9.54 13.01
CA ARG A 255 -6.26 10.22 13.55
C ARG A 255 -6.55 11.55 12.86
N SER A 256 -5.50 12.29 12.49
CA SER A 256 -5.64 13.56 11.75
C SER A 256 -5.87 13.37 10.25
N GLY A 257 -5.88 12.13 9.74
CA GLY A 257 -6.10 11.80 8.34
C GLY A 257 -4.91 12.10 7.42
N LYS A 258 -3.77 12.54 7.97
CA LYS A 258 -2.55 12.84 7.22
C LYS A 258 -1.82 11.59 6.73
N LEU A 259 -2.01 10.47 7.43
CA LEU A 259 -1.53 9.16 7.06
C LEU A 259 -2.72 8.19 7.05
N THR A 260 -2.76 7.26 6.10
CA THR A 260 -3.77 6.21 6.05
C THR A 260 -3.16 4.89 6.46
N ASP A 261 -3.70 4.31 7.54
CA ASP A 261 -3.41 2.95 7.97
C ASP A 261 -4.30 1.96 7.20
N LEU A 262 -3.75 0.79 6.91
CA LEU A 262 -4.43 -0.29 6.23
C LEU A 262 -4.18 -1.60 6.97
N HIS A 263 -5.23 -2.39 7.19
CA HIS A 263 -5.07 -3.81 7.51
C HIS A 263 -5.81 -4.66 6.48
N PRO A 264 -5.15 -5.56 5.73
CA PRO A 264 -5.77 -6.29 4.61
C PRO A 264 -7.08 -7.02 4.97
N ILE A 265 -7.20 -7.54 6.20
CA ILE A 265 -8.42 -8.23 6.67
C ILE A 265 -9.42 -7.27 7.33
N LYS A 266 -8.94 -6.29 8.11
CA LYS A 266 -9.77 -5.51 9.05
C LYS A 266 -10.03 -4.09 8.55
N GLY A 267 -9.46 -3.73 7.40
CA GLY A 267 -9.55 -2.39 6.84
C GLY A 267 -8.55 -1.44 7.46
N ALA A 268 -8.55 -1.33 8.79
CA ALA A 268 -7.78 -0.35 9.53
C ALA A 268 -7.09 -0.99 10.76
N THR A 269 -6.36 -0.18 11.50
CA THR A 269 -5.75 -0.53 12.80
C THR A 269 -6.41 0.26 13.93
N LYS A 270 -6.04 -0.04 15.18
CA LYS A 270 -6.43 0.73 16.36
C LYS A 270 -6.05 2.22 16.27
N ALA A 271 -5.13 2.62 15.39
CA ALA A 271 -4.80 4.02 15.20
C ALA A 271 -5.93 4.85 14.59
N SER A 272 -6.84 4.21 13.84
CA SER A 272 -7.95 4.85 13.14
C SER A 272 -9.19 5.10 14.03
N THR A 273 -9.29 4.50 15.23
CA THR A 273 -10.47 4.60 16.12
C THR A 273 -10.14 4.53 17.61
N ILE A 274 -11.09 4.95 18.45
CA ILE A 274 -10.99 5.08 19.92
C ILE A 274 -10.88 3.70 20.60
N GLU A 275 -10.26 3.66 21.79
CA GLU A 275 -10.14 2.50 22.69
C GLU A 275 -11.37 1.57 22.67
N GLY A 276 -11.13 0.25 22.55
CA GLY A 276 -12.17 -0.79 22.63
C GLY A 276 -12.60 -1.41 21.29
N SER A 277 -12.03 -0.99 20.16
CA SER A 277 -12.25 -1.67 18.87
C SER A 277 -11.46 -2.98 18.74
N ASP A 278 -12.07 -4.02 18.20
CA ASP A 278 -11.45 -5.32 17.80
C ASP A 278 -10.58 -5.18 16.53
N LEU A 279 -9.97 -4.01 16.37
CA LEU A 279 -9.04 -3.73 15.29
C LEU A 279 -7.63 -4.17 15.71
N PRO A 280 -6.79 -4.53 14.75
CA PRO A 280 -5.44 -4.99 15.03
C PRO A 280 -4.53 -3.83 15.46
N GLU A 281 -3.43 -4.18 16.12
CA GLU A 281 -2.41 -3.24 16.56
C GLU A 281 -1.77 -2.47 15.39
N LEU A 282 -1.19 -1.30 15.70
CA LEU A 282 -0.54 -0.45 14.69
C LEU A 282 0.58 -1.20 13.94
N GLU A 283 1.31 -2.05 14.65
CA GLU A 283 2.48 -2.78 14.17
C GLU A 283 2.17 -3.72 12.98
N SER A 284 0.97 -4.30 12.94
CA SER A 284 0.52 -5.16 11.83
C SER A 284 -0.09 -4.38 10.68
N GLY A 285 -0.36 -3.09 10.87
CA GLY A 285 -0.86 -2.21 9.81
C GLY A 285 0.16 -2.00 8.70
N LEU A 286 -0.33 -1.57 7.55
CA LEU A 286 0.42 -1.18 6.37
C LEU A 286 0.18 0.30 6.07
N PHE A 287 1.24 0.99 5.65
CA PHE A 287 1.24 2.44 5.45
C PHE A 287 1.80 2.77 4.07
N SER A 288 1.16 3.71 3.37
CA SER A 288 1.60 4.18 2.05
C SER A 288 2.97 4.86 2.14
N LEU A 289 3.94 4.40 1.35
CA LEU A 289 5.24 5.05 1.24
C LEU A 289 5.11 6.46 0.66
N SER A 290 4.23 6.68 -0.33
CA SER A 290 4.05 8.00 -0.92
C SER A 290 3.50 9.04 0.07
N GLU A 291 2.67 8.64 1.03
CA GLU A 291 2.23 9.52 2.12
C GLU A 291 3.35 9.81 3.12
N ILE A 292 4.14 8.79 3.46
CA ILE A 292 5.30 8.93 4.36
C ILE A 292 6.32 9.90 3.76
N GLU A 293 6.64 9.76 2.48
CA GLU A 293 7.52 10.65 1.74
C GLU A 293 7.00 12.09 1.75
N LYS A 294 5.70 12.31 1.50
CA LYS A 294 5.08 13.65 1.59
C LYS A 294 5.18 14.24 2.99
N ILE A 295 4.95 13.43 4.03
CA ILE A 295 5.07 13.86 5.43
C ILE A 295 6.52 14.24 5.74
N GLN A 296 7.48 13.48 5.21
CA GLN A 296 8.90 13.77 5.34
C GLN A 296 9.30 15.07 4.60
N GLN A 297 8.72 15.34 3.44
CA GLN A 297 8.99 16.56 2.67
C GLN A 297 8.28 17.81 3.23
N ALA A 298 7.10 17.67 3.83
CA ALA A 298 6.27 18.79 4.29
C ALA A 298 6.65 19.33 5.68
N GLY A 299 7.30 18.52 6.52
CA GLY A 299 8.08 19.03 7.64
C GLY A 299 9.49 19.36 7.15
N ASN A 300 10.19 20.35 7.73
CA ASN A 300 11.65 20.44 7.62
C ASN A 300 12.27 19.21 8.30
N ILE A 301 12.14 18.04 7.69
CA ILE A 301 12.82 16.82 8.04
C ILE A 301 14.03 16.81 7.13
N VAL A 302 15.08 17.49 7.61
CA VAL A 302 16.41 17.19 7.14
C VAL A 302 16.63 15.74 7.52
N LEU A 303 16.45 14.84 6.56
CA LEU A 303 17.38 13.73 6.46
C LEU A 303 18.72 14.42 6.27
N THR A 304 19.39 14.77 7.37
CA THR A 304 20.81 14.51 7.36
C THR A 304 20.80 13.01 7.13
N PRO A 305 21.34 12.49 6.00
CA PRO A 305 22.02 11.22 6.14
C PRO A 305 22.80 11.42 7.42
N LYS A 306 22.52 10.62 8.47
CA LYS A 306 23.43 10.53 9.60
C LYS A 306 24.79 10.65 8.96
N GLU A 307 25.54 11.72 9.28
CA GLU A 307 26.89 11.87 8.76
C GLU A 307 27.42 10.46 8.77
N GLU A 308 27.65 9.88 7.57
CA GLU A 308 28.43 8.67 7.52
C GLU A 308 29.58 9.01 8.43
N PRO A 309 29.79 8.28 9.55
CA PRO A 309 30.89 8.62 10.44
C PRO A 309 32.06 8.77 9.50
N ASP A 310 32.56 10.01 9.45
CA ASP A 310 33.43 10.56 8.42
C ASP A 310 34.25 9.41 7.85
N GLN A 311 34.06 9.06 6.56
CA GLN A 311 34.74 7.90 5.97
C GLN A 311 36.13 7.87 6.56
N PRO A 312 36.51 6.86 7.39
CA PRO A 312 37.71 7.02 8.17
C PRO A 312 38.80 7.19 7.14
N GLU A 313 39.48 8.34 7.19
CA GLU A 313 40.77 8.54 6.57
C GLU A 313 41.49 7.21 6.74
N LYS A 314 41.71 6.51 5.61
CA LYS A 314 42.08 5.08 5.54
C LYS A 314 42.74 4.62 6.85
N GLU A 315 41.94 4.02 7.74
CA GLU A 315 42.37 3.65 9.09
C GLU A 315 43.74 2.97 8.98
N THR A 316 44.77 3.57 9.58
CA THR A 316 46.12 3.02 9.43
C THR A 316 46.14 1.61 10.04
N PRO A 317 47.00 0.70 9.57
CA PRO A 317 47.09 -0.66 10.13
C PRO A 317 47.27 -0.68 11.66
N ALA A 318 47.93 0.35 12.23
CA ALA A 318 48.13 0.51 13.66
C ALA A 318 46.85 0.90 14.42
N GLU A 319 46.05 1.81 13.86
CA GLU A 319 44.76 2.22 14.43
C GLU A 319 43.75 1.07 14.36
N ARG A 320 43.72 0.36 13.22
CA ARG A 320 42.90 -0.84 13.04
C ARG A 320 43.23 -1.91 14.07
N LYS A 321 44.51 -2.17 14.30
CA LYS A 321 44.95 -3.12 15.32
C LYS A 321 44.53 -2.69 16.72
N SER A 322 44.69 -1.40 17.05
CA SER A 322 44.35 -0.85 18.37
C SER A 322 42.84 -0.92 18.65
N ARG A 323 42.01 -0.58 17.66
CA ARG A 323 40.55 -0.70 17.74
C ARG A 323 40.10 -2.14 17.91
N LEU A 324 40.68 -3.07 17.16
CA LEU A 324 40.37 -4.49 17.28
C LEU A 324 40.78 -5.06 18.65
N HIS A 325 41.91 -4.63 19.23
CA HIS A 325 42.29 -4.98 20.60
C HIS A 325 41.27 -4.47 21.62
N LEU A 326 40.79 -3.24 21.47
CA LEU A 326 39.79 -2.67 22.37
C LEU A 326 38.48 -3.48 22.36
N TRP A 327 37.96 -3.78 21.18
CA TRP A 327 36.72 -4.56 21.03
C TRP A 327 36.89 -6.00 21.51
N PHE A 328 38.04 -6.60 21.21
CA PHE A 328 38.35 -7.94 21.68
C PHE A 328 38.43 -7.99 23.21
N ASN A 329 39.12 -7.06 23.85
CA ASN A 329 39.24 -7.02 25.31
C ASN A 329 37.87 -6.80 25.99
N LYS A 330 36.99 -6.01 25.37
CA LYS A 330 35.60 -5.81 25.81
C LYS A 330 34.77 -7.10 25.70
N GLU A 331 34.95 -7.87 24.63
CA GLU A 331 34.28 -9.16 24.48
C GLU A 331 34.87 -10.25 25.40
N GLU A 332 36.18 -10.19 25.66
CA GLU A 332 36.90 -11.10 26.55
C GLU A 332 36.49 -10.89 28.01
N SER A 333 36.27 -9.63 28.43
CA SER A 333 35.79 -9.30 29.78
C SER A 333 34.35 -9.73 30.04
N ILE A 334 33.51 -9.79 29.00
CA ILE A 334 32.13 -10.31 29.10
C ILE A 334 32.16 -11.84 29.17
N LYS A 335 32.83 -12.49 28.20
CA LYS A 335 32.94 -13.96 28.16
C LYS A 335 34.14 -14.38 27.34
N LYS A 336 35.18 -14.85 28.04
CA LYS A 336 36.46 -15.27 27.45
C LYS A 336 36.30 -16.28 26.30
N ARG A 337 35.43 -17.28 26.49
CA ARG A 337 35.16 -18.29 25.44
C ARG A 337 34.37 -17.68 24.28
N GLY A 338 34.97 -17.71 23.10
CA GLY A 338 34.34 -17.25 21.85
C GLY A 338 34.40 -15.74 21.61
N ALA A 339 35.12 -14.96 22.44
CA ALA A 339 35.32 -13.53 22.25
C ALA A 339 35.88 -13.23 20.85
N LEU A 340 36.89 -13.98 20.43
CA LEU A 340 37.53 -13.85 19.11
C LEU A 340 36.52 -14.02 17.97
N THR A 341 35.62 -15.01 18.06
CA THR A 341 34.61 -15.27 17.03
C THR A 341 33.58 -14.14 16.96
N ARG A 342 33.17 -13.56 18.11
CA ARG A 342 32.21 -12.47 18.16
C ARG A 342 32.80 -11.17 17.63
N THR A 343 34.04 -10.86 18.01
CA THR A 343 34.77 -9.70 17.49
C THR A 343 35.00 -9.84 15.98
N ALA A 344 35.36 -11.02 15.48
CA ALA A 344 35.55 -11.26 14.04
C ALA A 344 34.24 -11.09 13.25
N LYS A 345 33.14 -11.66 13.76
CA LYS A 345 31.80 -11.54 13.15
C LYS A 345 31.33 -10.08 13.11
N ARG A 346 31.56 -9.33 14.19
CA ARG A 346 31.20 -7.91 14.29
C ARG A 346 31.92 -7.08 13.23
N GLU A 347 33.18 -7.40 12.97
CA GLU A 347 34.06 -6.65 12.09
C GLU A 347 34.07 -7.17 10.65
N GLY A 348 33.24 -8.17 10.34
CA GLY A 348 33.13 -8.76 9.01
C GLY A 348 34.43 -9.43 8.51
N ILE A 349 35.33 -9.83 9.42
CA ILE A 349 36.60 -10.49 9.08
C ILE A 349 36.62 -11.93 9.58
N THR A 350 37.50 -12.75 9.00
CA THR A 350 37.64 -14.14 9.44
C THR A 350 38.30 -14.22 10.81
N ARG A 351 37.96 -15.25 11.58
CA ARG A 351 38.57 -15.51 12.90
C ARG A 351 40.10 -15.61 12.81
N GLN A 352 40.63 -16.23 11.76
CA GLN A 352 42.07 -16.36 11.53
C GLN A 352 42.71 -15.00 11.23
N ALA A 353 42.09 -14.17 10.38
CA ALA A 353 42.57 -12.83 10.10
C ALA A 353 42.60 -11.95 11.35
N LEU A 354 41.56 -12.01 12.18
CA LEU A 354 41.55 -11.30 13.47
C LEU A 354 42.64 -11.81 14.42
N SER A 355 42.87 -13.13 14.50
CA SER A 355 43.91 -13.72 15.36
C SER A 355 45.30 -13.23 14.95
N GLN A 356 45.56 -13.15 13.65
CA GLN A 356 46.82 -12.64 13.09
C GLN A 356 47.02 -11.15 13.38
N ILE A 357 45.95 -10.35 13.32
CA ILE A 357 46.03 -8.90 13.63
C ILE A 357 46.29 -8.66 15.12
N LEU A 358 45.75 -9.49 16.00
CA LEU A 358 45.93 -9.39 17.45
C LEU A 358 47.18 -10.12 17.99
N ASP A 359 48.03 -10.64 17.10
CA ASP A 359 49.22 -11.46 17.39
C ASP A 359 48.95 -12.65 18.35
N ARG A 360 47.75 -13.25 18.31
CA ARG A 360 47.43 -14.44 19.12
C ARG A 360 47.72 -15.72 18.33
N ALA A 361 48.60 -16.57 18.87
CA ALA A 361 48.79 -17.93 18.38
C ALA A 361 47.45 -18.69 18.46
N SER A 362 47.14 -19.46 17.42
CA SER A 362 45.93 -20.28 17.40
C SER A 362 46.11 -21.44 18.37
N ASP A 363 45.71 -21.25 19.62
CA ASP A 363 45.53 -22.34 20.59
C ASP A 363 44.28 -23.17 20.27
#